data_AF-A0A2W5SYY9-F1
#
_entry.id   AF-A0A2W5SYY9-F1
#
_cell.length_a   1.000
_cell.length_b   1.000
_cell.length_c   1.000
_cell.angle_alpha   90.00
_cell.angle_beta   90.00
_cell.angle_gamma   90.00
#
_symmetry.space_group_name_H-M   'P 1'
#
loop_
_entity.id
_entity.type
_entity.pdbx_description
1 polymer ?
#
loop_
_entity_poly.entity_id
_entity_poly.type
_entity_poly.pdbx_seq_one_letter_code
_entity_poly.pdbx_strand_id
1 'polypeptide(L)'
;MKKTLMLMLALAGCGSAGPQAPMMKSVEKMDGALMLYWMNMEPGCTTVEGERKEGTGAYAVAFSVPGEVDNKHDSTATKDATYTYRLRCMKGDKASAYSDEMSMNPLR
;
A
#
# COMPACT_ATOMS: atom_id res chain seq x y z
N MET A 1 -18.92 -17.19 -14.36
CA MET A 1 -18.04 -17.88 -13.40
C MET A 1 -16.59 -17.58 -13.76
N LYS A 2 -15.96 -16.58 -13.14
CA LYS A 2 -14.53 -16.30 -13.34
C LYS A 2 -13.79 -16.86 -12.15
N LYS A 3 -13.00 -17.90 -12.38
CA LYS A 3 -12.15 -18.55 -11.37
C LYS A 3 -11.04 -17.57 -11.00
N THR A 4 -11.10 -17.01 -9.79
CA THR A 4 -9.97 -16.26 -9.23
C THR A 4 -8.93 -17.28 -8.78
N LEU A 5 -7.82 -17.34 -9.53
CA LEU A 5 -6.63 -18.09 -9.15
C LEU A 5 -5.84 -17.24 -8.14
N MET A 6 -5.99 -17.57 -6.86
CA MET A 6 -5.23 -16.95 -5.78
C MET A 6 -3.84 -17.62 -5.73
N LEU A 7 -2.83 -16.95 -6.28
CA LEU A 7 -1.45 -17.40 -6.21
C LEU A 7 -0.89 -17.00 -4.84
N MET A 8 -0.90 -17.92 -3.88
CA MET A 8 -0.17 -17.77 -2.62
C MET A 8 1.32 -18.04 -2.89
N LEU A 9 2.14 -16.98 -2.91
CA LEU A 9 3.56 -17.14 -2.61
C LEU A 9 3.71 -17.11 -1.09
N ALA A 10 4.01 -18.27 -0.50
CA ALA A 10 4.50 -18.37 0.86
C ALA A 10 6.03 -18.22 0.84
N LEU A 11 6.56 -17.30 1.64
CA LEU A 11 7.95 -17.32 2.10
C LEU A 11 7.95 -17.41 3.65
N ALA A 12 8.88 -18.22 4.15
CA ALA A 12 8.88 -18.84 5.47
C ALA A 12 9.18 -17.89 6.64
N GLY A 13 8.60 -18.19 7.81
CA GLY A 13 9.01 -17.66 9.12
C GLY A 13 8.13 -18.20 10.25
N CYS A 14 8.70 -19.03 11.12
CA CYS A 14 8.02 -19.65 12.26
C CYS A 14 7.64 -18.62 13.33
N GLY A 15 6.40 -18.67 13.82
CA GLY A 15 5.88 -17.85 14.93
C GLY A 15 4.70 -17.00 14.49
N SER A 16 3.48 -17.35 14.95
CA SER A 16 2.18 -16.65 14.76
C SER A 16 2.29 -15.40 13.86
N ALA A 17 2.35 -15.59 12.54
CA ALA A 17 2.59 -14.49 11.62
C ALA A 17 1.53 -13.42 11.85
N GLY A 18 1.97 -12.18 12.09
CA GLY A 18 1.08 -11.03 12.14
C GLY A 18 0.27 -10.89 10.85
N PRO A 19 -0.66 -9.94 10.78
CA PRO A 19 -1.43 -9.68 9.57
C PRO A 19 -0.54 -9.60 8.32
N GLN A 20 -1.03 -10.09 7.17
CA GLN A 20 -0.33 -10.02 5.89
C GLN A 20 -0.35 -8.58 5.35
N ALA A 21 0.80 -8.11 4.86
CA ALA A 21 0.90 -6.79 4.25
C ALA A 21 0.14 -6.74 2.91
N PRO A 22 -0.43 -5.59 2.51
CA PRO A 22 -0.88 -5.37 1.14
C PRO A 22 0.25 -5.61 0.14
N MET A 23 -0.08 -6.08 -1.06
CA MET A 23 0.88 -6.22 -2.16
C MET A 23 0.70 -5.05 -3.12
N MET A 24 1.70 -4.17 -3.21
CA MET A 24 1.67 -3.04 -4.14
C MET A 24 1.60 -3.54 -5.59
N LYS A 25 0.71 -2.95 -6.39
CA LYS A 25 0.53 -3.27 -7.82
C LYS A 25 1.13 -2.20 -8.71
N SER A 26 0.78 -0.95 -8.47
CA SER A 26 1.31 0.19 -9.21
C SER A 26 1.10 1.50 -8.44
N VAL A 27 1.93 2.49 -8.79
CA VAL A 27 1.72 3.90 -8.49
C VAL A 27 1.76 4.64 -9.82
N GLU A 28 0.66 5.27 -10.18
CA GLU A 28 0.42 5.83 -11.51
C GLU A 28 0.09 7.31 -11.42
N LYS A 29 0.41 8.07 -12.46
CA LYS A 29 0.05 9.48 -12.55
C LYS A 29 -1.44 9.60 -12.81
N MET A 30 -2.15 10.40 -12.03
CA MET A 30 -3.58 10.66 -12.23
C MET A 30 -3.93 12.06 -11.73
N ASP A 31 -4.54 12.86 -12.61
CA ASP A 31 -5.07 14.20 -12.29
C ASP A 31 -4.04 15.14 -11.63
N GLY A 32 -2.82 15.18 -12.18
CA GLY A 32 -1.72 15.98 -11.64
C GLY A 32 -1.15 15.48 -10.31
N ALA A 33 -1.58 14.31 -9.83
CA ALA A 33 -1.10 13.67 -8.62
C ALA A 33 -0.85 12.17 -8.85
N LEU A 34 -0.95 11.34 -7.79
CA LEU A 34 -0.67 9.91 -7.86
C LEU A 34 -1.87 9.06 -7.42
N MET A 35 -2.14 8.01 -8.19
CA MET A 35 -3.08 6.95 -7.87
C MET A 35 -2.30 5.68 -7.52
N LEU A 36 -2.62 5.08 -6.39
CA LEU A 36 -2.05 3.83 -5.94
C LEU A 36 -3.04 2.70 -6.17
N TYR A 37 -2.53 1.54 -6.56
CA TYR A 37 -3.27 0.29 -6.62
C TYR A 37 -2.49 -0.81 -5.87
N TRP A 38 -3.21 -1.63 -5.11
CA TRP A 38 -2.65 -2.77 -4.39
C TRP A 38 -3.61 -3.96 -4.38
N MET A 39 -3.12 -5.10 -3.92
CA MET A 39 -3.93 -6.28 -3.63
C MET A 39 -3.99 -6.49 -2.13
N ASN A 40 -5.21 -6.65 -1.60
CA ASN A 40 -5.42 -6.98 -0.20
C ASN A 40 -5.09 -8.45 0.06
N MET A 41 -4.09 -8.69 0.92
CA MET A 41 -3.59 -10.03 1.22
C MET A 41 -4.11 -10.59 2.54
N GLU A 42 -4.58 -9.74 3.46
CA GLU A 42 -5.06 -10.14 4.79
C GLU A 42 -6.59 -10.14 4.87
N PRO A 43 -7.23 -11.32 4.98
CA PRO A 43 -8.63 -11.40 5.34
C PRO A 43 -8.90 -10.82 6.74
N GLY A 44 -9.85 -9.90 6.83
CA GLY A 44 -10.17 -9.20 8.08
C GLY A 44 -9.25 -8.01 8.35
N CYS A 45 -8.52 -7.53 7.36
CA CYS A 45 -7.97 -6.19 7.40
C CYS A 45 -9.08 -5.18 7.67
N THR A 46 -8.89 -4.34 8.67
CA THR A 46 -9.86 -3.30 9.05
C THR A 46 -9.50 -1.95 8.44
N THR A 47 -8.20 -1.67 8.32
CA THR A 47 -7.69 -0.43 7.72
C THR A 47 -6.42 -0.75 6.94
N VAL A 48 -6.29 -0.18 5.74
CA VAL A 48 -5.00 -0.07 5.06
C VAL A 48 -4.44 1.32 5.34
N GLU A 49 -3.25 1.38 5.93
CA GLU A 49 -2.52 2.61 6.16
C GLU A 49 -1.43 2.76 5.10
N GLY A 50 -1.43 3.91 4.42
CA GLY A 50 -0.42 4.27 3.44
C GLY A 50 0.52 5.32 4.00
N GLU A 51 1.80 4.98 4.09
CA GLU A 51 2.86 5.93 4.37
C GLU A 51 3.54 6.38 3.09
N ARG A 52 3.94 7.66 3.09
CA ARG A 52 4.65 8.30 2.00
C ARG A 52 5.85 9.07 2.52
N LYS A 53 6.95 9.06 1.77
CA LYS A 53 8.05 10.02 1.88
C LYS A 53 8.20 10.82 0.58
N GLU A 54 8.69 12.04 0.69
CA GLU A 54 9.07 12.91 -0.44
C GLU A 54 10.60 12.93 -0.53
N GLY A 55 11.17 12.48 -1.65
CA GLY A 55 12.61 12.36 -1.84
C GLY A 55 13.29 11.46 -0.79
N THR A 56 14.30 12.01 -0.10
CA THR A 56 15.01 11.33 1.00
C THR A 56 14.43 11.62 2.38
N GLY A 57 13.25 12.25 2.45
CA GLY A 57 12.57 12.55 3.71
C GLY A 57 12.13 11.31 4.49
N ALA A 58 11.60 11.54 5.68
CA ALA A 58 11.01 10.49 6.49
C ALA A 58 9.64 10.06 5.96
N TYR A 59 9.27 8.80 6.23
CA TYR A 59 7.90 8.34 6.04
C TYR A 59 6.95 8.99 7.04
N ALA A 60 5.78 9.38 6.56
CA ALA A 60 4.65 9.78 7.39
C ALA A 60 3.36 9.16 6.81
N VAL A 61 2.35 8.98 7.66
CA VAL A 61 1.02 8.54 7.20
C VAL A 61 0.47 9.60 6.26
N ALA A 62 0.22 9.21 5.02
CA ALA A 62 -0.42 10.07 4.01
C ALA A 62 -1.93 9.83 3.95
N PHE A 63 -2.35 8.59 4.16
CA PHE A 63 -3.77 8.23 4.19
C PHE A 63 -4.02 6.95 4.99
N SER A 64 -5.28 6.79 5.40
CA SER A 64 -5.83 5.53 5.88
C SER A 64 -7.18 5.31 5.20
N VAL A 65 -7.44 4.08 4.77
CA VAL A 65 -8.69 3.69 4.10
C VAL A 65 -9.23 2.38 4.70
N PRO A 66 -10.54 2.10 4.57
CA PRO A 66 -11.10 0.82 4.97
C PRO A 66 -10.34 -0.37 4.34
N GLY A 67 -10.22 -1.47 5.08
CA GLY A 67 -9.37 -2.61 4.70
C GLY A 67 -9.78 -3.34 3.41
N GLU A 68 -11.02 -3.14 2.95
CA GLU A 68 -11.54 -3.66 1.69
C GLU A 68 -11.12 -2.85 0.46
N VAL A 69 -10.67 -1.61 0.65
CA VAL A 69 -10.24 -0.74 -0.44
C VAL A 69 -8.91 -1.24 -1.01
N ASP A 70 -8.77 -1.17 -2.34
CA ASP A 70 -7.60 -1.67 -3.08
C ASP A 70 -6.90 -0.57 -3.90
N ASN A 71 -7.35 0.68 -3.77
CA ASN A 71 -6.77 1.83 -4.45
C ASN A 71 -6.93 3.13 -3.66
N LYS A 72 -6.06 4.11 -3.94
CA LYS A 72 -6.15 5.43 -3.33
C LYS A 72 -5.57 6.50 -4.24
N HIS A 73 -6.39 7.51 -4.56
CA HIS A 73 -5.91 8.78 -5.07
C HIS A 73 -5.30 9.59 -3.92
N ASP A 74 -3.98 9.71 -3.91
CA ASP A 74 -3.26 10.67 -3.08
C ASP A 74 -3.16 11.99 -3.84
N SER A 75 -4.23 12.77 -3.77
CA SER A 75 -4.35 14.08 -4.43
C SER A 75 -3.37 15.14 -3.90
N THR A 76 -2.59 14.83 -2.86
CA THR A 76 -1.61 15.75 -2.29
C THR A 76 -0.20 15.55 -2.85
N ALA A 77 0.04 14.45 -3.58
CA ALA A 77 1.33 14.14 -4.20
C ALA A 77 1.51 14.86 -5.54
N THR A 78 1.62 16.18 -5.52
CA THR A 78 1.50 17.04 -6.73
C THR A 78 2.79 17.71 -7.18
N LYS A 79 3.84 17.73 -6.36
CA LYS A 79 5.10 18.43 -6.67
C LYS A 79 5.97 17.62 -7.64
N ASP A 80 6.91 18.29 -8.31
CA ASP A 80 8.02 17.65 -9.05
C ASP A 80 9.02 17.00 -8.08
N ALA A 81 8.59 15.94 -7.41
CA ALA A 81 9.38 15.17 -6.47
C ALA A 81 9.03 13.69 -6.59
N THR A 82 10.02 12.83 -6.36
CA THR A 82 9.76 11.40 -6.23
C THR A 82 9.07 11.14 -4.90
N TYR A 83 7.84 10.66 -4.95
CA TYR A 83 7.13 10.14 -3.80
C TYR A 83 7.30 8.63 -3.74
N THR A 84 7.67 8.11 -2.58
CA THR A 84 7.77 6.67 -2.34
C THR A 84 6.73 6.27 -1.31
N TYR A 85 6.02 5.19 -1.59
CA TYR A 85 4.92 4.67 -0.77
C TYR A 85 5.23 3.29 -0.24
N ARG A 86 4.70 3.01 0.95
CA ARG A 86 4.60 1.68 1.53
C ARG A 86 3.28 1.55 2.29
N LEU A 87 2.65 0.40 2.22
CA LEU A 87 1.34 0.16 2.83
C LEU A 87 1.45 -0.88 3.94
N ARG A 88 0.57 -0.82 4.94
CA ARG A 88 0.37 -1.91 5.90
C ARG A 88 -1.10 -2.11 6.19
N CYS A 89 -1.44 -3.33 6.59
CA CYS A 89 -2.76 -3.68 7.06
C CYS A 89 -2.83 -3.57 8.59
N MET A 90 -3.93 -3.02 9.10
CA MET A 90 -4.30 -3.04 10.50
C MET A 90 -5.46 -4.02 10.71
N LYS A 91 -5.32 -4.95 11.66
CA LYS A 91 -6.34 -5.91 12.08
C LYS A 91 -6.53 -5.84 13.59
N GLY A 92 -7.47 -5.00 14.02
CA GLY A 92 -7.52 -4.53 15.40
C GLY A 92 -6.22 -3.78 15.74
N ASP A 93 -5.64 -4.07 16.90
CA ASP A 93 -4.40 -3.41 17.36
C ASP A 93 -3.12 -3.99 16.75
N LYS A 94 -3.23 -4.95 15.83
CA LYS A 94 -2.08 -5.59 15.17
C LYS A 94 -1.85 -4.99 13.80
N ALA A 95 -0.62 -4.53 13.55
CA ALA A 95 -0.14 -4.13 12.24
C ALA A 95 0.56 -5.29 11.53
N SER A 96 0.42 -5.36 10.21
CA SER A 96 1.32 -6.13 9.36
C SER A 96 2.72 -5.49 9.31
N ALA A 97 3.69 -6.21 8.74
CA ALA A 97 4.85 -5.54 8.14
C ALA A 97 4.40 -4.58 7.02
N TYR A 98 5.27 -3.68 6.59
CA TYR A 98 4.98 -2.88 5.39
C TYR A 98 5.14 -3.71 4.12
N SER A 99 4.43 -3.32 3.07
CA SER A 99 4.61 -3.79 1.70
C SER A 99 6.00 -3.43 1.16
N ASP A 100 6.33 -3.96 -0.02
CA ASP A 100 7.39 -3.39 -0.85
C ASP A 100 7.12 -1.91 -1.14
N GLU A 101 8.19 -1.15 -1.36
CA GLU A 101 8.13 0.25 -1.72
C GLU A 101 7.83 0.42 -3.22
N MET A 102 6.97 1.38 -3.58
CA MET A 102 6.83 1.86 -4.96
C MET A 102 6.95 3.36 -5.04
N SER A 103 7.61 3.86 -6.09
CA SER A 103 7.89 5.28 -6.27
C SER A 103 7.38 5.81 -7.59
N MET A 104 6.92 7.06 -7.58
CA MET A 104 6.56 7.80 -8.79
C MET A 104 6.75 9.30 -8.56
N ASN A 105 7.11 10.01 -9.61
CA ASN A 105 7.02 11.47 -9.65
C ASN A 105 5.78 11.83 -10.49
N PRO A 106 4.82 12.62 -9.98
CA PRO A 106 3.59 12.95 -10.70
C PRO A 106 3.85 13.70 -12.03
N LEU A 107 5.01 14.32 -12.20
CA LEU A 107 5.35 15.18 -13.34
C LEU A 107 6.42 14.60 -14.29
N ARG A 108 7.03 13.45 -13.99
CA ARG A 108 8.15 12.87 -14.78
C ARG A 108 7.95 11.42 -15.13
#